data_AF-A0A222F4E4-F1
#
_entry.id   AF-A0A222F4E4-F1
#
_cell.length_a   1.000
_cell.length_b   1.000
_cell.length_c   1.000
_cell.angle_alpha   90.00
_cell.angle_beta   90.00
_cell.angle_gamma   90.00
#
_symmetry.space_group_name_H-M   'P 1'
#
loop_
_entity.id
_entity.type
_entity.pdbx_description
1 polymer ?
#
loop_
_entity_poly.entity_id
_entity_poly.type
_entity_poly.pdbx_seq_one_letter_code
_entity_poly.pdbx_strand_id
1 'polypeptide(L)'
;MIPVTLPEPSKFQPRFFNLLFLALFILGAAHLAQKTLKFTGTWAPSSPAQMAEPVTVSIGPAQFRLTSDLVAPGHQRFLSQQDITRLSALRLKVQWPGLTAEQGLLDRTDQDLIVIDLDSNPGRESLRARLEPFFRRLARGGELTGPDGLKILTLSSRGAPVTDLVAFDPARQNGFIARCRIEASSQSALCHRALRLEAGLELRYRFDQSLLPDWRRLDRDILKRVSDLRIPAN
;
A
#
# COMPACT_ATOMS: atom_id res chain seq x y z
N MET A 1 30.55 -29.79 74.51
CA MET A 1 31.02 -28.83 73.48
C MET A 1 31.24 -29.62 72.21
N ILE A 2 30.43 -29.38 71.17
CA ILE A 2 30.52 -30.07 69.87
C ILE A 2 31.35 -29.16 68.94
N PRO A 3 32.42 -29.64 68.29
CA PRO A 3 33.20 -28.79 67.39
C PRO A 3 32.42 -28.55 66.09
N VAL A 4 32.23 -27.28 65.76
CA VAL A 4 31.72 -26.86 64.45
C VAL A 4 32.87 -27.01 63.45
N THR A 5 32.76 -27.98 62.54
CA THR A 5 33.66 -28.09 61.38
C THR A 5 32.96 -27.46 60.17
N LEU A 6 33.67 -26.57 59.48
CA LEU A 6 33.20 -25.97 58.23
C LEU A 6 33.24 -27.02 57.11
N PRO A 7 32.24 -27.08 56.21
CA PRO A 7 32.25 -28.00 55.09
C PRO A 7 33.39 -27.66 54.12
N GLU A 8 33.99 -28.70 53.50
CA GLU A 8 35.07 -28.53 52.52
C GLU A 8 34.63 -27.67 51.32
N PRO A 9 35.54 -26.83 50.77
CA PRO A 9 35.25 -26.05 49.58
C PRO A 9 35.01 -26.97 48.38
N SER A 10 33.91 -26.72 47.66
CA SER A 10 33.54 -27.44 46.44
C SER A 10 34.70 -27.41 45.43
N LYS A 11 35.25 -28.58 45.10
CA LYS A 11 36.30 -28.80 44.09
C LYS A 11 35.77 -28.61 42.66
N PHE A 12 35.22 -27.43 42.35
CA PHE A 12 34.91 -27.07 40.97
C PHE A 12 36.22 -26.72 40.26
N GLN A 13 36.66 -27.61 39.36
CA GLN A 13 37.89 -27.39 38.60
C GLN A 13 37.69 -26.21 37.63
N PRO A 14 38.52 -25.14 37.68
CA PRO A 14 38.35 -23.93 36.88
C PRO A 14 38.43 -24.19 35.37
N ARG A 15 39.08 -25.29 34.96
CA ARG A 15 39.19 -25.71 33.56
C ARG A 15 37.84 -26.10 32.96
N PHE A 16 36.97 -26.71 33.75
CA PHE A 16 35.65 -27.14 33.28
C PHE A 16 34.74 -25.94 33.03
N PHE A 17 34.83 -24.92 33.90
CA PHE A 17 34.12 -23.65 33.73
C PHE A 17 34.57 -22.91 32.47
N ASN A 18 35.89 -22.85 32.21
CA ASN A 18 36.43 -22.20 31.01
C ASN A 18 36.02 -22.90 29.72
N LEU A 19 35.97 -24.25 29.70
CA LEU A 19 35.52 -25.01 28.54
C LEU A 19 34.03 -24.81 28.27
N LEU A 20 33.19 -24.80 29.32
CA LEU A 20 31.76 -24.54 29.19
C LEU A 20 31.50 -23.12 28.65
N PHE A 21 32.25 -22.13 29.13
CA PHE A 21 32.12 -20.74 28.68
C PHE A 21 32.53 -20.59 27.21
N LEU A 22 33.63 -21.24 26.80
CA LEU A 22 34.06 -21.25 25.40
C LEU A 22 33.02 -21.92 24.48
N ALA A 23 32.46 -23.05 24.91
CA ALA A 23 31.42 -23.75 24.17
C ALA A 23 30.15 -22.89 23.99
N LEU A 24 29.70 -22.21 25.05
CA LEU A 24 28.58 -21.27 24.99
C LEU A 24 28.87 -20.08 24.06
N PHE A 25 30.11 -19.56 24.08
CA PHE A 25 30.50 -18.45 23.23
C PHE A 25 30.50 -18.83 21.74
N ILE A 26 31.02 -20.02 21.40
CA ILE A 26 31.01 -20.55 20.04
C ILE A 26 29.57 -20.78 19.56
N LEU A 27 28.72 -21.38 20.38
CA LEU A 27 27.29 -21.57 20.08
C LEU A 27 26.55 -20.23 19.88
N GLY A 28 26.83 -19.25 20.74
CA GLY A 28 26.28 -17.90 20.63
C GLY A 28 26.69 -17.21 19.33
N ALA A 29 27.98 -17.27 18.99
CA ALA A 29 28.52 -16.71 17.75
C ALA A 29 27.92 -17.40 16.50
N ALA A 30 27.79 -18.72 16.52
CA ALA A 30 27.16 -19.49 15.43
C ALA A 30 25.68 -19.12 15.26
N HIS A 31 24.94 -18.94 16.36
CA HIS A 31 23.53 -18.56 16.31
C HIS A 31 23.33 -17.11 15.81
N LEU A 32 24.23 -16.20 16.20
CA LEU A 32 24.28 -14.83 15.67
C LEU A 32 24.61 -14.83 14.17
N ALA A 33 25.60 -15.61 13.73
CA ALA A 33 25.97 -15.75 12.32
C ALA A 33 24.80 -16.30 11.47
N GLN A 34 24.05 -17.28 11.99
CA GLN A 34 22.89 -17.82 11.29
C GLN A 34 21.75 -16.80 11.16
N LYS A 35 21.57 -15.91 12.15
CA LYS A 35 20.60 -14.81 12.06
C LYS A 35 21.06 -13.71 11.11
N THR A 36 22.36 -13.37 11.08
CA THR A 36 22.87 -12.33 10.17
C THR A 36 22.84 -12.79 8.73
N LEU A 37 23.13 -14.06 8.41
CA LEU A 37 22.99 -14.58 7.04
C LEU A 37 21.53 -14.55 6.53
N LYS A 38 20.54 -14.75 7.41
CA LYS A 38 19.12 -14.57 7.05
C LYS A 38 18.76 -13.10 6.79
N PHE A 39 19.44 -12.17 7.47
CA PHE A 39 19.21 -10.72 7.33
C PHE A 39 19.94 -10.13 6.11
N THR A 40 21.09 -10.68 5.71
CA THR A 40 21.80 -10.24 4.50
C THR A 40 21.16 -10.77 3.22
N GLY A 41 20.46 -11.91 3.26
CA GLY A 41 19.65 -12.41 2.13
C GLY A 41 18.39 -11.57 1.82
N THR A 42 17.94 -10.73 2.75
CA THR A 42 16.80 -9.81 2.54
C THR A 42 17.18 -8.48 1.89
N TRP A 43 18.47 -8.21 1.69
CA TRP A 43 19.00 -7.00 1.03
C TRP A 43 19.71 -7.31 -0.29
N ALA A 44 19.28 -8.33 -1.03
CA ALA A 44 19.60 -8.38 -2.43
C ALA A 44 18.87 -7.22 -3.13
N PRO A 45 19.56 -6.23 -3.72
CA PRO A 45 18.91 -5.27 -4.60
C PRO A 45 18.23 -6.08 -5.70
N SER A 46 16.91 -5.94 -5.84
CA SER A 46 16.16 -6.55 -6.92
C SER A 46 16.83 -6.14 -8.23
N SER A 47 17.40 -7.11 -8.95
CA SER A 47 17.96 -6.84 -10.28
C SER A 47 16.85 -6.24 -11.15
N PRO A 48 17.08 -5.08 -11.77
CA PRO A 48 16.12 -4.54 -12.71
C PRO A 48 16.07 -5.47 -13.92
N ALA A 49 14.86 -5.86 -14.31
CA ALA A 49 14.58 -6.57 -15.57
C ALA A 49 15.04 -8.03 -15.70
N GLN A 50 14.79 -8.88 -14.69
CA GLN A 50 14.55 -10.29 -14.99
C GLN A 50 13.16 -10.36 -15.64
N MET A 51 13.11 -10.65 -16.95
CA MET A 51 11.93 -10.61 -17.83
C MET A 51 10.64 -10.91 -17.06
N ALA A 52 9.79 -9.88 -16.94
CA ALA A 52 8.56 -9.93 -16.16
C ALA A 52 7.60 -10.94 -16.78
N GLU A 53 7.71 -12.20 -16.38
CA GLU A 53 6.80 -13.25 -16.80
C GLU A 53 5.38 -12.84 -16.37
N PRO A 54 4.42 -12.81 -17.31
CA PRO A 54 3.08 -12.34 -17.01
C PRO A 54 2.40 -13.33 -16.06
N VAL A 55 2.06 -12.89 -14.85
CA VAL A 55 1.32 -13.68 -13.88
C VAL A 55 -0.17 -13.37 -14.00
N THR A 56 -1.00 -14.43 -13.98
CA THR A 56 -2.45 -14.29 -13.96
C THR A 56 -2.96 -14.29 -12.52
N VAL A 57 -3.71 -13.25 -12.16
CA VAL A 57 -4.29 -13.07 -10.84
C VAL A 57 -5.80 -12.96 -10.96
N SER A 58 -6.52 -13.59 -10.03
CA SER A 58 -7.98 -13.47 -9.94
C SER A 58 -8.39 -12.71 -8.68
N ILE A 59 -9.30 -11.76 -8.83
CA ILE A 59 -9.88 -10.94 -7.76
C ILE A 59 -11.40 -11.05 -7.87
N GLY A 60 -12.00 -11.83 -6.97
CA GLY A 60 -13.40 -12.24 -7.13
C GLY A 60 -13.60 -12.94 -8.49
N PRO A 61 -14.57 -12.50 -9.32
CA PRO A 61 -14.79 -13.08 -10.65
C PRO A 61 -13.90 -12.49 -11.76
N ALA A 62 -13.14 -11.42 -11.48
CA ALA A 62 -12.30 -10.77 -12.49
C ALA A 62 -10.89 -11.37 -12.53
N GLN A 63 -10.32 -11.49 -13.74
CA GLN A 63 -8.95 -11.95 -13.95
C GLN A 63 -8.09 -10.83 -14.53
N PHE A 64 -6.83 -10.78 -14.11
CA PHE A 64 -5.86 -9.76 -14.48
C PHE A 64 -4.55 -10.41 -14.91
N ARG A 65 -3.94 -9.90 -15.97
CA ARG A 65 -2.58 -10.25 -16.40
C ARG A 65 -1.62 -9.15 -15.98
N LEU A 66 -0.72 -9.47 -15.06
CA LEU A 66 0.20 -8.51 -14.46
C LEU A 66 1.64 -8.89 -14.80
N THR A 67 2.45 -7.88 -15.06
CA THR A 67 3.90 -8.01 -15.05
C THR A 67 4.42 -7.86 -13.62
N SER A 68 5.50 -8.56 -13.29
CA SER A 68 6.06 -8.61 -11.92
C SER A 68 6.46 -7.23 -11.37
N ASP A 69 6.82 -6.29 -12.23
CA ASP A 69 7.19 -4.91 -11.89
C ASP A 69 6.05 -4.09 -11.29
N LEU A 70 4.79 -4.42 -11.59
CA LEU A 70 3.61 -3.70 -11.07
C LEU A 70 3.22 -4.12 -9.65
N VAL A 71 3.72 -5.27 -9.19
CA VAL A 71 3.34 -5.87 -7.91
C VAL A 71 4.42 -5.57 -6.87
N ALA A 72 4.02 -5.19 -5.66
CA ALA A 72 4.95 -4.94 -4.56
C ALA A 72 5.87 -6.17 -4.30
N PRO A 73 7.17 -5.97 -3.97
CA PRO A 73 8.16 -7.06 -3.86
C PRO A 73 7.78 -8.21 -2.93
N GLY A 74 7.06 -7.92 -1.84
CA GLY A 74 6.60 -8.95 -0.90
C GLY A 74 5.60 -9.94 -1.50
N HIS A 75 4.87 -9.56 -2.56
CA HIS A 75 3.88 -10.40 -3.24
C HIS A 75 4.43 -11.03 -4.52
N GLN A 76 5.52 -10.50 -5.09
CA GLN A 76 6.13 -11.02 -6.33
C GLN A 76 6.52 -12.49 -6.23
N ARG A 77 7.14 -12.91 -5.12
CA ARG A 77 7.58 -14.32 -4.92
C ARG A 77 6.43 -15.31 -4.81
N PHE A 78 5.29 -14.86 -4.29
CA PHE A 78 4.10 -15.71 -4.17
C PHE A 78 3.40 -15.86 -5.52
N LEU A 79 3.34 -14.78 -6.29
CA LEU A 79 2.75 -14.74 -7.62
C LEU A 79 3.55 -15.55 -8.66
N SER A 80 4.88 -15.60 -8.54
CA SER A 80 5.73 -16.34 -9.48
C SER A 80 5.71 -17.87 -9.32
N GLN A 81 4.94 -18.42 -8.37
CA GLN A 81 4.93 -19.87 -8.06
C GLN A 81 3.64 -20.58 -8.50
N GLN A 82 2.63 -19.86 -9.01
CA GLN A 82 1.32 -20.43 -9.33
C GLN A 82 0.77 -19.87 -10.64
N ASP A 83 0.13 -20.73 -11.46
CA ASP A 83 -0.46 -20.34 -12.75
C ASP A 83 -1.61 -19.34 -12.62
N ILE A 84 -2.45 -19.50 -11.58
CA ILE A 84 -3.54 -18.58 -11.25
C ILE A 84 -3.59 -18.40 -9.74
N THR A 85 -3.21 -17.22 -9.26
CA THR A 85 -3.34 -16.87 -7.83
C THR A 85 -4.69 -16.20 -7.57
N ARG A 86 -5.46 -16.70 -6.59
CA ARG A 86 -6.67 -16.02 -6.09
C ARG A 86 -6.28 -15.04 -4.99
N LEU A 87 -6.49 -13.74 -5.21
CA LEU A 87 -6.27 -12.69 -4.24
C LEU A 87 -7.60 -12.04 -3.83
N SER A 88 -7.69 -11.63 -2.56
CA SER A 88 -8.81 -10.81 -2.08
C SER A 88 -8.67 -9.34 -2.48
N ALA A 89 -7.43 -8.88 -2.61
CA ALA A 89 -7.10 -7.53 -3.04
C ALA A 89 -5.76 -7.51 -3.81
N LEU A 90 -5.65 -6.59 -4.76
CA LEU A 90 -4.43 -6.31 -5.51
C LEU A 90 -4.08 -4.84 -5.36
N ARG A 91 -2.83 -4.56 -4.98
CA ARG A 91 -2.30 -3.20 -4.89
C ARG A 91 -1.22 -3.01 -5.96
N LEU A 92 -1.42 -2.00 -6.80
CA LEU A 92 -0.48 -1.57 -7.81
C LEU A 92 0.06 -0.19 -7.44
N LYS A 93 1.35 0.01 -7.64
CA LYS A 93 2.00 1.32 -7.51
C LYS A 93 2.46 1.75 -8.89
N VAL A 94 1.94 2.89 -9.35
CA VAL A 94 2.23 3.42 -10.67
C VAL A 94 2.56 4.90 -10.58
N GLN A 95 3.33 5.36 -11.55
CA GLN A 95 3.77 6.73 -11.58
C GLN A 95 2.96 7.58 -12.57
N TRP A 96 2.57 8.75 -12.12
CA TRP A 96 2.08 9.84 -12.94
C TRP A 96 3.22 10.68 -13.53
N PRO A 97 3.08 11.23 -14.76
CA PRO A 97 2.15 10.81 -15.81
C PRO A 97 2.59 9.50 -16.48
N GLY A 98 1.66 8.80 -17.14
CA GLY A 98 1.93 7.62 -17.96
C GLY A 98 1.67 6.25 -17.30
N LEU A 99 1.48 6.22 -15.97
CA LEU A 99 1.09 5.04 -15.20
C LEU A 99 2.04 3.84 -15.36
N THR A 100 3.34 4.12 -15.43
CA THR A 100 4.39 3.08 -15.47
C THR A 100 4.64 2.52 -14.07
N ALA A 101 5.15 1.29 -13.97
CA ALA A 101 5.54 0.69 -12.69
C ALA A 101 6.52 1.59 -11.92
N GLU A 102 6.41 1.57 -10.59
CA GLU A 102 7.38 2.24 -9.70
C GLU A 102 8.71 1.48 -9.76
N GLN A 103 9.56 1.88 -10.70
CA GLN A 103 10.94 1.40 -10.77
C GLN A 103 11.77 2.33 -9.90
N GLY A 104 12.35 1.80 -8.82
CA GLY A 104 13.04 2.53 -7.75
C GLY A 104 14.04 3.57 -8.24
N LEU A 105 13.54 4.75 -8.58
CA LEU A 105 14.29 5.87 -9.12
C LEU A 105 14.41 6.93 -8.03
N LEU A 106 15.65 7.23 -7.70
CA LEU A 106 16.13 8.07 -6.60
C LEU A 106 15.76 9.57 -6.71
N ASP A 107 14.87 9.95 -7.64
CA ASP A 107 14.66 11.36 -8.03
C ASP A 107 13.18 11.75 -8.24
N ARG A 108 12.24 10.99 -7.66
CA ARG A 108 10.80 11.19 -7.89
C ARG A 108 10.05 11.55 -6.62
N THR A 109 9.23 12.59 -6.71
CA THR A 109 8.41 13.13 -5.63
C THR A 109 7.22 12.22 -5.36
N ASP A 110 6.88 12.06 -4.09
CA ASP A 110 5.71 11.27 -3.63
C ASP A 110 4.38 11.78 -4.22
N GLN A 111 4.37 13.04 -4.71
CA GLN A 111 3.22 13.68 -5.35
C GLN A 111 2.80 13.02 -6.68
N ASP A 112 3.74 12.38 -7.37
CA ASP A 112 3.48 11.72 -8.65
C ASP A 112 3.09 10.24 -8.47
N LEU A 113 3.11 9.73 -7.24
CA LEU A 113 2.79 8.33 -6.97
C LEU A 113 1.27 8.13 -6.90
N ILE A 114 0.77 7.24 -7.76
CA ILE A 114 -0.61 6.77 -7.70
C ILE A 114 -0.59 5.34 -7.18
N VAL A 115 -1.35 5.10 -6.12
CA VAL A 115 -1.55 3.75 -5.61
C VAL A 115 -2.97 3.32 -5.95
N ILE A 116 -3.06 2.24 -6.71
CA ILE A 116 -4.31 1.63 -7.16
C ILE A 116 -4.56 0.37 -6.34
N ASP A 117 -5.74 0.28 -5.74
CA ASP A 117 -6.21 -0.86 -4.96
C ASP A 117 -7.45 -1.44 -5.67
N LEU A 118 -7.40 -2.72 -6.02
CA LEU A 118 -8.51 -3.49 -6.59
C LEU A 118 -8.96 -4.52 -5.58
N ASP A 119 -10.23 -4.48 -5.16
CA ASP A 119 -10.80 -5.43 -4.21
C ASP A 119 -12.21 -5.88 -4.63
N SER A 120 -12.64 -7.05 -4.18
CA SER A 120 -14.02 -7.51 -4.35
C SER A 120 -14.80 -7.23 -3.06
N ASN A 121 -15.52 -6.10 -3.03
CA ASN A 121 -16.35 -5.71 -1.89
C ASN A 121 -17.70 -5.14 -2.34
N PRO A 122 -18.68 -5.99 -2.70
CA PRO A 122 -19.96 -5.52 -3.23
C PRO A 122 -20.80 -4.74 -2.21
N GLY A 123 -20.52 -4.88 -0.91
CA GLY A 123 -21.29 -4.27 0.17
C GLY A 123 -20.87 -2.84 0.56
N ARG A 124 -19.75 -2.33 0.05
CA ARG A 124 -19.28 -0.98 0.42
C ARG A 124 -20.12 0.10 -0.27
N GLU A 125 -20.55 1.09 0.51
CA GLU A 125 -21.25 2.28 0.01
C GLU A 125 -20.29 3.24 -0.71
N SER A 126 -20.72 3.81 -1.84
CA SER A 126 -19.91 4.73 -2.63
C SER A 126 -19.82 6.13 -2.01
N LEU A 127 -18.73 6.85 -2.30
CA LEU A 127 -18.60 8.26 -1.88
C LEU A 127 -19.74 9.13 -2.43
N ARG A 128 -20.23 8.81 -3.64
CA ARG A 128 -21.35 9.52 -4.26
C ARG A 128 -22.66 9.30 -3.51
N ALA A 129 -22.94 8.07 -3.08
CA ALA A 129 -24.13 7.78 -2.28
C ALA A 129 -24.14 8.57 -0.95
N ARG A 130 -22.95 8.81 -0.39
CA ARG A 130 -22.76 9.61 0.83
C ARG A 130 -22.78 11.13 0.61
N LEU A 131 -22.81 11.61 -0.64
CA LEU A 131 -22.72 13.03 -0.97
C LEU A 131 -23.87 13.86 -0.38
N GLU A 132 -25.11 13.50 -0.71
CA GLU A 132 -26.31 14.18 -0.22
C GLU A 132 -26.58 13.96 1.27
N PRO A 133 -26.64 12.71 1.78
CA PRO A 133 -27.08 12.48 3.16
C PRO A 133 -26.04 12.91 4.20
N PHE A 134 -24.75 12.93 3.84
CA PHE A 134 -23.67 13.14 4.80
C PHE A 134 -22.78 14.34 4.46
N PHE A 135 -22.15 14.36 3.28
CA PHE A 135 -21.12 15.37 3.00
C PHE A 135 -21.69 16.79 2.87
N ARG A 136 -22.81 16.99 2.16
CA ARG A 136 -23.44 18.31 2.03
C ARG A 136 -23.90 18.89 3.36
N ARG A 137 -24.39 18.05 4.28
CA ARG A 137 -24.83 18.49 5.62
C ARG A 137 -23.67 18.89 6.52
N LEU A 138 -22.51 18.25 6.35
CA LEU A 138 -21.30 18.54 7.11
C LEU A 138 -20.43 19.64 6.49
N ALA A 139 -20.73 20.03 5.25
CA ALA A 139 -19.98 21.04 4.53
C ALA A 139 -20.05 22.39 5.24
N ARG A 140 -18.89 22.95 5.55
CA ARG A 140 -18.76 24.27 6.15
C ARG A 140 -18.48 25.28 5.05
N GLY A 141 -19.33 26.29 4.94
CA GLY A 141 -19.20 27.32 3.90
C GLY A 141 -19.81 26.95 2.54
N GLY A 142 -20.58 25.86 2.48
CA GLY A 142 -21.30 25.45 1.26
C GLY A 142 -20.41 24.84 0.17
N GLU A 143 -20.92 24.83 -1.05
CA GLU A 143 -20.22 24.33 -2.24
C GLU A 143 -19.33 25.41 -2.86
N LEU A 144 -18.02 25.19 -2.81
CA LEU A 144 -17.04 26.05 -3.45
C LEU A 144 -16.75 25.58 -4.88
N THR A 145 -16.34 26.51 -5.74
CA THR A 145 -15.83 26.16 -7.07
C THR A 145 -14.42 25.58 -6.94
N GLY A 146 -14.22 24.41 -7.51
CA GLY A 146 -12.94 23.72 -7.62
C GLY A 146 -12.34 23.80 -9.02
N PRO A 147 -11.15 23.23 -9.23
CA PRO A 147 -10.50 23.23 -10.52
C PRO A 147 -11.27 22.36 -11.53
N ASP A 148 -11.13 22.73 -12.81
CA ASP A 148 -11.67 21.97 -13.95
C ASP A 148 -13.14 21.55 -13.80
N GLY A 149 -13.98 22.47 -13.32
CA GLY A 149 -15.43 22.28 -13.18
C GLY A 149 -15.89 21.48 -11.96
N LEU A 150 -14.97 21.07 -11.08
CA LEU A 150 -15.32 20.41 -9.83
C LEU A 150 -16.01 21.37 -8.85
N LYS A 151 -16.79 20.80 -7.93
CA LYS A 151 -17.26 21.45 -6.72
C LYS A 151 -16.53 20.86 -5.51
N ILE A 152 -16.27 21.69 -4.52
CA ILE A 152 -15.55 21.32 -3.29
C ILE A 152 -16.45 21.56 -2.09
N LEU A 153 -16.58 20.54 -1.24
CA LEU A 153 -17.15 20.64 0.10
C LEU A 153 -16.02 20.55 1.13
N THR A 154 -15.85 21.58 1.95
CA THR A 154 -14.91 21.52 3.08
C THR A 154 -15.62 20.96 4.31
N LEU A 155 -15.14 19.84 4.83
CA LEU A 155 -15.71 19.16 6.00
C LEU A 155 -15.05 19.60 7.31
N SER A 156 -13.77 19.99 7.26
CA SER A 156 -13.01 20.48 8.40
C SER A 156 -13.38 21.91 8.80
N SER A 157 -13.16 22.27 10.07
CA SER A 157 -13.27 23.66 10.52
C SER A 157 -12.18 24.54 9.92
N ARG A 158 -12.47 25.84 9.75
CA ARG A 158 -11.46 26.84 9.38
C ARG A 158 -10.34 26.83 10.43
N GLY A 159 -9.08 26.68 10.02
CA GLY A 159 -7.93 26.60 10.92
C GLY A 159 -7.71 25.24 11.59
N ALA A 160 -8.41 24.18 11.17
CA ALA A 160 -8.13 22.83 11.64
C ALA A 160 -6.72 22.36 11.21
N PRO A 161 -5.99 21.64 12.07
CA PRO A 161 -4.70 21.05 11.70
C PRO A 161 -4.84 19.97 10.61
N VAL A 162 -6.01 19.35 10.50
CA VAL A 162 -6.36 18.38 9.45
C VAL A 162 -7.36 19.01 8.50
N THR A 163 -6.98 19.12 7.23
CA THR A 163 -7.91 19.51 6.16
C THR A 163 -8.62 18.26 5.65
N ASP A 164 -9.95 18.32 5.55
CA ASP A 164 -10.79 17.26 5.01
C ASP A 164 -11.79 17.88 4.02
N LEU A 165 -11.70 17.48 2.77
CA LEU A 165 -12.54 18.02 1.70
C LEU A 165 -13.03 16.92 0.76
N VAL A 166 -14.17 17.17 0.11
CA VAL A 166 -14.73 16.31 -0.93
C VAL A 166 -14.79 17.12 -2.22
N ALA A 167 -14.07 16.68 -3.24
CA ALA A 167 -14.12 17.23 -4.59
C ALA A 167 -14.99 16.34 -5.47
N PHE A 168 -15.96 16.89 -6.19
CA PHE A 168 -16.88 16.12 -7.03
C PHE A 168 -17.30 16.88 -8.29
N ASP A 169 -17.53 16.11 -9.36
CA ASP A 169 -18.14 16.59 -10.60
C ASP A 169 -19.67 16.72 -10.38
N PRO A 170 -20.24 17.93 -10.51
CA PRO A 170 -21.67 18.16 -10.37
C PRO A 170 -22.46 17.77 -11.64
N ALA A 171 -21.80 17.66 -12.80
CA ALA A 171 -22.48 17.48 -14.09
C ALA A 171 -22.93 16.03 -14.32
N ARG A 172 -22.34 15.06 -13.62
CA ARG A 172 -22.61 13.63 -13.81
C ARG A 172 -22.92 12.95 -12.49
N GLN A 173 -24.06 12.24 -12.41
CA GLN A 173 -24.43 11.48 -11.21
C GLN A 173 -23.35 10.45 -10.81
N ASN A 174 -22.83 9.69 -11.78
CA ASN A 174 -21.70 8.77 -11.57
C ASN A 174 -20.35 9.40 -11.93
N GLY A 175 -20.27 10.74 -11.90
CA GLY A 175 -19.07 11.50 -12.22
C GLY A 175 -17.97 11.36 -11.18
N PHE A 176 -16.87 12.06 -11.44
CA PHE A 176 -15.74 12.09 -10.53
C PHE A 176 -16.14 12.54 -9.11
N ILE A 177 -15.64 11.83 -8.12
CA ILE A 177 -15.73 12.19 -6.71
C ILE A 177 -14.53 11.62 -5.99
N ALA A 178 -13.87 12.46 -5.20
CA ALA A 178 -12.73 12.10 -4.38
C ALA A 178 -12.79 12.83 -3.04
N ARG A 179 -12.31 12.18 -1.99
CA ARG A 179 -12.13 12.81 -0.67
C ARG A 179 -10.65 13.02 -0.42
N CYS A 180 -10.25 14.25 -0.15
CA CYS A 180 -8.86 14.60 0.12
C CYS A 180 -8.67 14.92 1.60
N ARG A 181 -7.63 14.35 2.18
CA ARG A 181 -7.29 14.54 3.59
C ARG A 181 -5.79 14.75 3.76
N ILE A 182 -5.42 15.71 4.59
CA ILE A 182 -4.03 15.85 5.07
C ILE A 182 -3.81 14.84 6.20
N GLU A 183 -2.89 13.90 6.02
CA GLU A 183 -2.44 13.04 7.11
C GLU A 183 -1.43 13.77 7.99
N ALA A 184 -1.35 13.41 9.28
CA ALA A 184 -0.51 14.13 10.25
C ALA A 184 0.99 14.16 9.90
N SER A 185 1.46 13.19 9.11
CA SER A 185 2.84 13.07 8.64
C SER A 185 3.09 13.67 7.26
N SER A 186 2.06 14.19 6.59
CA SER A 186 2.17 14.68 5.21
C SER A 186 2.00 16.20 5.14
N GLN A 187 2.81 16.84 4.30
CA GLN A 187 2.64 18.26 3.96
C GLN A 187 1.59 18.48 2.87
N SER A 188 1.18 17.43 2.15
CA SER A 188 0.17 17.48 1.11
C SER A 188 -1.03 16.59 1.43
N ALA A 189 -2.21 16.97 0.92
CA ALA A 189 -3.41 16.18 1.10
C ALA A 189 -3.45 15.03 0.09
N LEU A 190 -3.75 13.82 0.56
CA LEU A 190 -3.99 12.67 -0.30
C LEU A 190 -5.48 12.56 -0.60
N CYS A 191 -5.79 12.53 -1.88
CA CYS A 191 -7.14 12.32 -2.40
C CYS A 191 -7.39 10.83 -2.63
N HIS A 192 -8.54 10.36 -2.17
CA HIS A 192 -9.01 8.99 -2.37
C HIS A 192 -10.25 9.00 -3.23
N ARG A 193 -10.22 8.21 -4.30
CA ARG A 193 -11.37 7.92 -5.14
C ARG A 193 -11.66 6.43 -5.12
N ALA A 194 -12.95 6.11 -5.12
CA ALA A 194 -13.45 4.74 -5.21
C ALA A 194 -14.59 4.72 -6.22
N LEU A 195 -14.59 3.72 -7.11
CA LEU A 195 -15.66 3.47 -8.05
C LEU A 195 -15.89 1.97 -8.17
N ARG A 196 -17.15 1.60 -8.45
CA ARG A 196 -17.53 0.21 -8.65
C ARG A 196 -17.37 -0.12 -10.14
N LEU A 197 -16.63 -1.18 -10.41
CA LEU A 197 -16.54 -1.82 -11.71
C LEU A 197 -17.57 -2.95 -11.80
N GLU A 198 -17.61 -3.63 -12.94
CA GLU A 198 -18.50 -4.76 -13.16
C GLU A 198 -18.21 -5.93 -12.21
N ALA A 199 -19.18 -6.84 -12.08
CA ALA A 199 -19.05 -8.09 -11.34
C ALA A 199 -18.63 -7.93 -9.87
N GLY A 200 -18.98 -6.81 -9.24
CA GLY A 200 -18.73 -6.55 -7.81
C GLY A 200 -17.27 -6.22 -7.48
N LEU A 201 -16.46 -5.91 -8.49
CA LEU A 201 -15.10 -5.40 -8.32
C LEU A 201 -15.15 -3.90 -7.99
N GLU A 202 -14.35 -3.47 -7.04
CA GLU A 202 -14.18 -2.06 -6.69
C GLU A 202 -12.75 -1.63 -7.04
N LEU A 203 -12.65 -0.48 -7.71
CA LEU A 203 -11.40 0.18 -8.03
C LEU A 203 -11.26 1.40 -7.14
N ARG A 204 -10.17 1.43 -6.38
CA ARG A 204 -9.79 2.54 -5.54
C ARG A 204 -8.44 3.05 -5.98
N TYR A 205 -8.27 4.35 -5.95
CA TYR A 205 -6.94 4.92 -6.15
C TYR A 205 -6.75 6.14 -5.28
N ARG A 206 -5.49 6.37 -4.91
CA ARG A 206 -5.05 7.54 -4.17
C ARG A 206 -4.01 8.31 -4.96
N PHE A 207 -4.02 9.62 -4.82
CA PHE A 207 -3.19 10.55 -5.56
C PHE A 207 -3.06 11.85 -4.77
N ASP A 208 -2.06 12.66 -5.08
CA ASP A 208 -1.86 13.97 -4.44
C ASP A 208 -2.91 15.00 -4.87
N GLN A 209 -3.38 15.84 -3.95
CA GLN A 209 -4.38 16.87 -4.24
C GLN A 209 -3.96 17.83 -5.37
N SER A 210 -2.67 18.05 -5.58
CA SER A 210 -2.15 18.87 -6.68
C SER A 210 -2.58 18.36 -8.07
N LEU A 211 -2.96 17.09 -8.21
CA LEU A 211 -3.44 16.50 -9.48
C LEU A 211 -4.95 16.68 -9.72
N LEU A 212 -5.68 17.34 -8.81
CA LEU A 212 -7.10 17.64 -9.02
C LEU A 212 -7.40 18.44 -10.30
N PRO A 213 -6.58 19.40 -10.76
CA PRO A 213 -6.82 20.09 -12.03
C PRO A 213 -6.82 19.15 -13.25
N ASP A 214 -6.08 18.05 -13.19
CA ASP A 214 -5.97 17.05 -14.25
C ASP A 214 -6.89 15.83 -14.03
N TRP A 215 -7.89 15.93 -13.13
CA TRP A 215 -8.69 14.80 -12.69
C TRP A 215 -9.32 13.99 -13.84
N ARG A 216 -9.77 14.66 -14.92
CA ARG A 216 -10.37 13.99 -16.09
C ARG A 216 -9.36 13.11 -16.81
N ARG A 217 -8.14 13.62 -16.97
CA ARG A 217 -7.04 12.91 -17.60
C ARG A 217 -6.63 11.73 -16.73
N LEU A 218 -6.46 11.99 -15.44
CA LEU A 218 -6.10 11.00 -14.44
C LEU A 218 -7.10 9.83 -14.38
N ASP A 219 -8.39 10.13 -14.19
CA ASP A 219 -9.45 9.11 -14.07
C ASP A 219 -9.53 8.25 -15.34
N ARG A 220 -9.50 8.88 -16.53
CA ARG A 220 -9.52 8.16 -17.80
C ARG A 220 -8.30 7.26 -17.98
N ASP A 221 -7.10 7.77 -17.72
CA ASP A 221 -5.86 7.01 -17.93
C ASP A 221 -5.77 5.83 -16.95
N ILE A 222 -6.22 5.99 -15.70
CA ILE A 222 -6.31 4.90 -14.71
C ILE A 222 -7.32 3.84 -15.14
N LEU A 223 -8.52 4.24 -15.55
CA LEU A 223 -9.55 3.30 -16.01
C LEU A 223 -9.07 2.52 -17.22
N LYS A 224 -8.43 3.19 -18.18
CA LYS A 224 -7.83 2.56 -19.34
C LYS A 224 -6.77 1.54 -18.90
N ARG A 225 -5.85 1.94 -18.01
CA ARG A 225 -4.77 1.07 -17.53
C ARG A 225 -5.31 -0.19 -16.85
N VAL A 226 -6.30 -0.06 -15.98
CA VAL A 226 -6.93 -1.21 -15.31
C VAL A 226 -7.64 -2.11 -16.32
N SER A 227 -8.32 -1.53 -17.32
CA SER A 227 -8.96 -2.29 -18.39
C SER A 227 -7.96 -3.05 -19.25
N ASP A 228 -6.82 -2.45 -19.59
CA ASP A 228 -5.77 -3.07 -20.40
C ASP A 228 -5.15 -4.30 -19.69
N LEU A 229 -5.16 -4.31 -18.35
CA LEU A 229 -4.68 -5.43 -17.53
C LEU A 229 -5.72 -6.53 -17.35
N ARG A 230 -7.01 -6.24 -17.58
CA ARG A 230 -8.11 -7.20 -17.36
C ARG A 230 -8.15 -8.20 -18.50
N ILE A 231 -8.25 -9.48 -18.15
CA ILE A 231 -8.51 -10.56 -19.12
C ILE A 231 -10.03 -10.60 -19.34
N PRO A 232 -10.52 -10.49 -20.60
CA PRO A 232 -11.94 -10.60 -20.88
C PRO A 232 -12.46 -11.99 -20.47
N ALA A 233 -13.60 -12.02 -19.80
CA ALA A 233 -14.30 -13.27 -19.53
C ALA A 233 -14.92 -13.75 -20.85
N ASN A 234 -14.59 -14.98 -21.27
CA ASN A 234 -15.27 -15.67 -22.36
C ASN A 234 -16.71 -16.04 -21.97
#